data_AF-A0A6L8VDS5-F1
#
_entry.id   AF-A0A6L8VDS5-F1
#
_cell.length_a   1.000
_cell.length_b   1.000
_cell.length_c   1.000
_cell.angle_alpha   90.00
_cell.angle_beta   90.00
_cell.angle_gamma   90.00
#
_symmetry.space_group_name_H-M   'P 1'
#
loop_
_entity.id
_entity.type
_entity.pdbx_description
1 polymer ?
#
loop_
_entity_poly.entity_id
_entity_poly.type
_entity_poly.pdbx_seq_one_letter_code
_entity_poly.pdbx_strand_id
1 'polypeptide(L)'
;MRRAFAALAIPLALAACAEPKWAPDADVQRAAYVSPEPPSITLYTAIRNSNGEGGHSAILVNSSQRVMFDPAGTWWHTNTAERNDVIFGMTPTMLDFYIDYHARETYHVVEQKIYVSPEVAALAMAKVQANGAVPKAMCGANVSDILNDLPGFESIPQTFYPAKIMRAFEKLPNVQTRKIYDDDSDDNTGLLAAQATAAAAVAAN
;
A
#
# COMPACT_ATOMS: atom_id res chain seq x y z
N MET A 1 -33.77 18.05 27.17
CA MET A 1 -32.37 17.67 27.46
C MET A 1 -32.09 16.17 27.24
N ARG A 2 -32.89 15.22 27.74
CA ARG A 2 -32.66 13.77 27.48
C ARG A 2 -32.78 13.30 26.01
N ARG A 3 -33.53 14.02 25.16
CA ARG A 3 -33.71 13.69 23.74
C ARG A 3 -32.58 14.17 22.81
N ALA A 4 -31.77 15.14 23.26
CA ALA A 4 -30.64 15.66 22.48
C ALA A 4 -29.41 14.74 22.59
N PHE A 5 -29.24 14.05 23.72
CA PHE A 5 -28.17 13.05 23.90
C PHE A 5 -28.39 11.77 23.08
N ALA A 6 -29.64 11.39 22.79
CA ALA A 6 -29.95 10.23 21.95
C ALA A 6 -29.70 10.48 20.45
N ALA A 7 -29.75 11.74 20.00
CA ALA A 7 -29.51 12.11 18.60
C ALA A 7 -28.01 12.20 18.25
N LEU A 8 -27.13 12.34 19.23
CA LEU A 8 -25.68 12.41 19.03
C LEU A 8 -24.98 11.03 19.10
N ALA A 9 -25.69 9.98 19.53
CA ALA A 9 -25.15 8.62 19.65
C ALA A 9 -25.18 7.82 18.33
N ILE A 10 -26.02 8.22 17.37
CA ILE A 10 -26.21 7.50 16.10
C ILE A 10 -25.08 7.75 15.08
N PRO A 11 -24.50 8.96 14.90
CA PRO A 11 -23.40 9.15 13.95
C PRO A 11 -22.03 8.62 14.44
N LEU A 12 -21.88 8.26 15.73
CA LEU A 12 -20.68 7.58 16.25
C LEU A 12 -20.62 6.08 15.91
N ALA A 13 -21.73 5.50 15.42
CA ALA A 13 -21.80 4.09 15.03
C ALA A 13 -21.36 3.82 13.57
N LEU A 14 -21.08 4.87 12.78
CA LEU A 14 -20.44 4.77 11.46
C LEU A 14 -18.90 4.79 11.59
N ALA A 15 -18.36 4.38 12.74
CA ALA A 15 -16.93 4.14 12.88
C ALA A 15 -16.50 3.22 11.73
N ALA A 16 -15.58 3.70 10.89
CA ALA A 16 -15.05 2.96 9.76
C ALA A 16 -14.52 1.61 10.28
N CYS A 17 -15.29 0.53 10.06
CA CYS A 17 -14.82 -0.80 10.42
C CYS A 17 -13.73 -1.17 9.44
N ALA A 18 -12.62 -1.70 9.97
CA ALA A 18 -11.65 -2.40 9.14
C ALA A 18 -12.31 -3.67 8.57
N GLU A 19 -11.87 -4.09 7.38
CA GLU A 19 -12.31 -5.33 6.74
C GLU A 19 -11.19 -6.38 6.88
N PRO A 20 -11.19 -7.20 7.93
CA PRO A 20 -10.13 -8.18 8.13
C PRO A 20 -10.19 -9.27 7.07
N LYS A 21 -9.03 -9.57 6.49
CA LYS A 21 -8.82 -10.70 5.59
C LYS A 21 -7.65 -11.52 6.10
N TRP A 22 -7.76 -12.84 6.00
CA TRP A 22 -6.71 -13.73 6.47
C TRP A 22 -6.58 -14.95 5.57
N ALA A 23 -5.68 -14.87 4.59
CA ALA A 23 -5.37 -16.00 3.72
C ALA A 23 -4.74 -17.18 4.50
N PRO A 24 -5.11 -18.44 4.18
CA PRO A 24 -4.46 -19.63 4.73
C PRO A 24 -2.94 -19.65 4.56
N ASP A 25 -2.23 -20.32 5.47
CA ASP A 25 -0.75 -20.42 5.42
C ASP A 25 -0.25 -21.00 4.09
N ALA A 26 -0.94 -22.03 3.57
CA ALA A 26 -0.59 -22.65 2.30
C ALA A 26 -0.66 -21.69 1.11
N ASP A 27 -1.58 -20.71 1.14
CA ASP A 27 -1.73 -19.72 0.08
C ASP A 27 -0.63 -18.66 0.17
N VAL A 28 -0.31 -18.20 1.39
CA VAL A 28 0.82 -17.28 1.62
C VAL A 28 2.14 -17.91 1.20
N GLN A 29 2.38 -19.17 1.58
CA GLN A 29 3.59 -19.90 1.21
C GLN A 29 3.71 -20.10 -0.31
N ARG A 30 2.59 -20.41 -0.98
CA ARG A 30 2.55 -20.58 -2.43
C ARG A 30 2.76 -19.27 -3.18
N ALA A 31 2.24 -18.16 -2.67
CA ALA A 31 2.38 -16.84 -3.27
C ALA A 31 3.75 -16.20 -3.00
N ALA A 32 4.48 -16.64 -1.98
CA ALA A 32 5.72 -16.02 -1.54
C ALA A 32 6.70 -15.76 -2.69
N TYR A 33 7.14 -14.52 -2.82
CA TYR A 33 8.08 -14.09 -3.85
C TYR A 33 9.32 -13.46 -3.23
N VAL A 34 10.49 -13.96 -3.62
CA VAL A 34 11.79 -13.43 -3.21
C VAL A 34 12.40 -12.69 -4.39
N SER A 35 12.63 -11.39 -4.23
CA SER A 35 13.31 -10.59 -5.24
C SER A 35 14.82 -10.83 -5.24
N PRO A 36 15.49 -10.78 -6.41
CA PRO A 36 16.96 -10.73 -6.47
C PRO A 36 17.54 -9.36 -6.07
N GLU A 37 16.72 -8.32 -5.89
CA GLU A 37 17.18 -6.98 -5.53
C GLU A 37 17.61 -6.87 -4.06
N PRO A 38 18.54 -5.95 -3.73
CA PRO A 38 18.90 -5.66 -2.34
C PRO A 38 17.69 -5.22 -1.49
N PRO A 39 17.78 -5.35 -0.15
CA PRO A 39 16.72 -4.91 0.75
C PRO A 39 16.37 -3.43 0.55
N SER A 40 15.07 -3.15 0.49
CA SER A 40 14.57 -1.81 0.19
C SER A 40 13.19 -1.58 0.75
N ILE A 41 12.85 -0.30 0.92
CA ILE A 41 11.50 0.17 1.19
C ILE A 41 11.10 1.09 0.04
N THR A 42 9.95 0.85 -0.55
CA THR A 42 9.39 1.70 -1.60
C THR A 42 8.05 2.25 -1.15
N LEU A 43 7.92 3.57 -1.09
CA LEU A 43 6.66 4.26 -0.86
C LEU A 43 5.95 4.50 -2.19
N TYR A 44 4.70 4.07 -2.28
CA TYR A 44 3.78 4.40 -3.36
C TYR A 44 2.79 5.43 -2.86
N THR A 45 2.59 6.51 -3.61
CA THR A 45 1.59 7.54 -3.30
C THR A 45 0.77 7.86 -4.54
N ALA A 46 -0.55 7.67 -4.48
CA ALA A 46 -1.46 8.16 -5.51
C ALA A 46 -1.71 9.66 -5.29
N ILE A 47 -1.38 10.48 -6.28
CA ILE A 47 -1.48 11.94 -6.23
C ILE A 47 -2.48 12.41 -7.27
N ARG A 48 -3.46 13.20 -6.84
CA ARG A 48 -4.47 13.77 -7.72
C ARG A 48 -3.83 14.74 -8.71
N ASN A 49 -4.09 14.55 -10.00
CA ASN A 49 -3.52 15.34 -11.08
C ASN A 49 -3.92 16.83 -11.03
N SER A 50 -5.15 17.12 -10.60
CA SER A 50 -5.70 18.48 -10.64
C SER A 50 -5.15 19.43 -9.57
N ASN A 51 -4.78 18.93 -8.38
CA ASN A 51 -4.40 19.78 -7.25
C ASN A 51 -3.22 19.26 -6.41
N GLY A 52 -2.68 18.07 -6.71
CA GLY A 52 -1.55 17.49 -5.99
C GLY A 52 -1.88 16.94 -4.60
N GLU A 53 -3.15 16.74 -4.27
CA GLU A 53 -3.57 16.05 -3.03
C GLU A 53 -3.25 14.56 -3.09
N GLY A 54 -2.87 13.98 -1.95
CA GLY A 54 -2.60 12.54 -1.85
C GLY A 54 -3.89 11.77 -1.58
N GLY A 55 -4.26 10.89 -2.51
CA GLY A 55 -5.44 10.03 -2.40
C GLY A 55 -5.16 8.73 -1.63
N HIS A 56 -3.95 8.18 -1.76
CA HIS A 56 -3.60 6.90 -1.15
C HIS A 56 -2.09 6.74 -0.92
N SER A 57 -1.71 5.90 0.05
CA SER A 57 -0.32 5.51 0.29
C SER A 57 -0.20 4.05 0.66
N ALA A 58 0.82 3.39 0.12
CA ALA A 58 1.20 2.01 0.44
C ALA A 58 2.73 1.88 0.46
N ILE A 59 3.24 0.84 1.13
CA ILE A 59 4.68 0.56 1.15
C ILE A 59 4.97 -0.87 0.68
N LEU A 60 5.90 -0.99 -0.26
CA LEU A 60 6.48 -2.26 -0.66
C LEU A 60 7.75 -2.49 0.16
N VAL A 61 7.78 -3.61 0.88
CA VAL A 61 8.94 -4.02 1.68
C VAL A 61 9.63 -5.18 0.97
N ASN A 62 10.88 -4.97 0.59
CA ASN A 62 11.76 -6.00 0.03
C ASN A 62 12.73 -6.49 1.11
N SER A 63 12.46 -7.66 1.70
CA SER A 63 13.27 -8.30 2.75
C SER A 63 13.50 -9.77 2.40
N SER A 64 13.29 -10.71 3.32
CA SER A 64 13.31 -12.16 3.07
C SER A 64 12.33 -12.63 2.00
N GLN A 65 11.29 -11.83 1.76
CA GLN A 65 10.37 -11.87 0.64
C GLN A 65 9.90 -10.44 0.34
N ARG A 66 9.15 -10.26 -0.73
CA ARG A 66 8.58 -8.98 -1.12
C ARG A 66 7.07 -8.97 -0.83
N VAL A 67 6.64 -8.00 -0.01
CA VAL A 67 5.22 -7.79 0.33
C VAL A 67 4.83 -6.34 0.12
N MET A 68 3.57 -6.10 -0.22
CA MET A 68 2.96 -4.77 -0.21
C MET A 68 2.13 -4.64 1.06
N PHE A 69 2.32 -3.57 1.81
CA PHE A 69 1.38 -3.14 2.83
C PHE A 69 0.52 -2.03 2.23
N ASP A 70 -0.73 -2.36 1.96
CA ASP A 70 -1.71 -1.53 1.27
C ASP A 70 -2.90 -1.18 2.19
N PRO A 71 -2.66 -0.40 3.27
CA PRO A 71 -3.64 -0.21 4.32
C PRO A 71 -4.92 0.44 3.80
N ALA A 72 -6.05 -0.21 4.04
CA ALA A 72 -7.36 0.24 3.59
C ALA A 72 -7.53 0.29 2.06
N GLY A 73 -6.58 -0.28 1.32
CA GLY A 73 -6.61 -0.41 -0.12
C GLY A 73 -7.73 -1.31 -0.62
N THR A 74 -7.93 -1.31 -1.92
CA THR A 74 -8.97 -2.09 -2.60
C THR A 74 -8.43 -2.91 -3.76
N TRP A 75 -7.13 -2.82 -4.06
CA TRP A 75 -6.50 -3.68 -5.05
C TRP A 75 -6.41 -5.11 -4.52
N TRP A 76 -6.64 -6.08 -5.40
CA TRP A 76 -6.46 -7.49 -5.08
C TRP A 76 -6.19 -8.26 -6.38
N HIS A 77 -5.56 -9.43 -6.25
CA HIS A 77 -5.34 -10.31 -7.39
C HIS A 77 -5.36 -11.79 -6.98
N THR A 78 -5.91 -12.67 -7.82
CA THR A 78 -6.08 -14.11 -7.52
C THR A 78 -4.77 -14.85 -7.27
N ASN A 79 -3.67 -14.37 -7.86
CA ASN A 79 -2.33 -14.92 -7.68
C ASN A 79 -1.56 -14.31 -6.49
N THR A 80 -2.21 -13.48 -5.68
CA THR A 80 -1.65 -12.94 -4.43
C THR A 80 -2.39 -13.52 -3.23
N ALA A 81 -1.81 -13.39 -2.05
CA ALA A 81 -2.47 -13.74 -0.79
C ALA A 81 -2.47 -12.53 0.14
N GLU A 82 -3.56 -12.31 0.86
CA GLU A 82 -3.72 -11.13 1.72
C GLU A 82 -3.92 -11.51 3.19
N ARG A 83 -3.23 -10.82 4.09
CA ARG A 83 -3.49 -10.82 5.53
C ARG A 83 -3.54 -9.39 6.03
N ASN A 84 -4.75 -8.91 6.37
CA ASN A 84 -4.97 -7.62 7.01
C ASN A 84 -4.18 -6.49 6.33
N ASP A 85 -4.44 -6.26 5.04
CA ASP A 85 -3.76 -5.28 4.19
C ASP A 85 -2.30 -5.59 3.81
N VAL A 86 -1.72 -6.71 4.27
CA VAL A 86 -0.43 -7.21 3.77
C VAL A 86 -0.65 -8.19 2.63
N ILE A 87 -0.20 -7.80 1.44
CA ILE A 87 -0.30 -8.58 0.21
C ILE A 87 1.03 -9.26 -0.08
N PHE A 88 0.98 -10.58 -0.10
CA PHE A 88 2.09 -11.47 -0.44
C PHE A 88 2.08 -11.82 -1.93
N GLY A 89 3.27 -12.11 -2.47
CA GLY A 89 3.43 -12.46 -3.87
C GLY A 89 3.52 -11.28 -4.82
N MET A 90 4.14 -10.19 -4.35
CA MET A 90 4.40 -9.00 -5.16
C MET A 90 5.54 -9.23 -6.16
N THR A 91 5.30 -10.05 -7.18
CA THR A 91 6.18 -10.20 -8.34
C THR A 91 6.26 -8.89 -9.14
N PRO A 92 7.23 -8.72 -10.06
CA PRO A 92 7.27 -7.54 -10.93
C PRO A 92 5.93 -7.31 -11.66
N THR A 93 5.33 -8.36 -12.21
CA THR A 93 4.01 -8.27 -12.87
C THR A 93 2.90 -7.83 -11.91
N MET A 94 2.85 -8.37 -10.69
CA MET A 94 1.84 -7.94 -9.71
C MET A 94 2.06 -6.49 -9.27
N LEU A 95 3.31 -6.04 -9.22
CA LEU A 95 3.63 -4.64 -8.92
C LEU A 95 3.20 -3.71 -10.05
N ASP A 96 3.40 -4.09 -11.31
CA ASP A 96 2.93 -3.33 -12.47
C ASP A 96 1.40 -3.20 -12.44
N PHE A 97 0.69 -4.31 -12.17
CA PHE A 97 -0.77 -4.31 -12.02
C PHE A 97 -1.26 -3.44 -10.86
N TYR A 98 -0.54 -3.44 -9.74
CA TYR A 98 -0.83 -2.56 -8.62
C TYR A 98 -0.67 -1.08 -8.99
N ILE A 99 0.39 -0.74 -9.72
CA ILE A 99 0.65 0.64 -10.17
C ILE A 99 -0.43 1.09 -11.16
N ASP A 100 -0.70 0.26 -12.17
CA ASP A 100 -1.76 0.48 -13.16
C ASP A 100 -3.13 0.64 -12.48
N TYR A 101 -3.43 -0.14 -11.44
CA TYR A 101 -4.68 0.04 -10.69
C TYR A 101 -4.88 1.47 -10.15
N HIS A 102 -3.79 2.14 -9.76
CA HIS A 102 -3.80 3.45 -9.11
C HIS A 102 -3.46 4.63 -10.03
N ALA A 103 -2.73 4.42 -11.12
CA ALA A 103 -2.43 5.45 -12.11
C ALA A 103 -3.61 5.54 -13.09
N ARG A 104 -4.25 6.71 -13.18
CA ARG A 104 -5.46 7.00 -13.95
C ARG A 104 -5.47 8.44 -14.46
N GLU A 105 -6.45 8.77 -15.30
CA GLU A 105 -6.65 10.13 -15.79
C GLU A 105 -6.72 11.18 -14.65
N THR A 106 -7.25 10.80 -13.47
CA THR A 106 -7.33 11.72 -12.32
C THR A 106 -6.20 11.60 -11.30
N TYR A 107 -5.40 10.53 -11.33
CA TYR A 107 -4.30 10.28 -10.39
C TYR A 107 -3.03 9.77 -11.05
N HIS A 108 -1.88 10.29 -10.66
CA HIS A 108 -0.60 9.67 -10.98
C HIS A 108 -0.02 8.98 -9.75
N VAL A 109 0.78 7.95 -9.96
CA VAL A 109 1.51 7.27 -8.88
C VAL A 109 2.91 7.85 -8.78
N VAL A 110 3.30 8.22 -7.57
CA VAL A 110 4.69 8.54 -7.21
C VAL A 110 5.28 7.36 -6.47
N GLU A 111 6.35 6.81 -7.03
CA GLU A 111 7.14 5.70 -6.49
C GLU A 111 8.45 6.27 -5.93
N GLN A 112 8.72 6.03 -4.64
CA GLN A 112 9.93 6.49 -3.97
C GLN A 112 10.63 5.33 -3.28
N LYS A 113 11.75 4.89 -3.83
CA LYS A 113 12.51 3.75 -3.34
C LYS A 113 13.76 4.20 -2.59
N ILE A 114 14.05 3.54 -1.48
CA ILE A 114 15.31 3.66 -0.75
C ILE A 114 15.83 2.27 -0.42
N TYR A 115 17.12 2.05 -0.69
CA TYR A 115 17.81 0.85 -0.22
C TYR A 115 18.15 1.01 1.26
N VAL A 116 17.94 -0.05 2.03
CA VAL A 116 18.14 -0.06 3.48
C VAL A 116 18.95 -1.27 3.90
N SER A 117 19.39 -1.31 5.15
CA SER A 117 20.06 -2.50 5.68
C SER A 117 19.07 -3.68 5.79
N PRO A 118 19.55 -4.94 5.76
CA PRO A 118 18.70 -6.11 5.98
C PRO A 118 17.88 -6.02 7.28
N GLU A 119 18.44 -5.46 8.34
CA GLU A 119 17.80 -5.29 9.65
C GLU A 119 16.63 -4.31 9.58
N VAL A 120 16.79 -3.19 8.88
CA VAL A 120 15.70 -2.20 8.69
C VAL A 120 14.58 -2.80 7.84
N ALA A 121 14.91 -3.52 6.77
CA ALA A 121 13.90 -4.19 5.94
C ALA A 121 13.16 -5.30 6.71
N ALA A 122 13.86 -6.07 7.54
CA ALA A 122 13.26 -7.10 8.40
C ALA A 122 12.34 -6.49 9.47
N LEU A 123 12.74 -5.37 10.08
CA LEU A 123 11.90 -4.64 11.03
C LEU A 123 10.64 -4.09 10.35
N ALA A 124 10.78 -3.48 9.16
CA ALA A 124 9.64 -3.02 8.38
C ALA A 124 8.68 -4.16 8.04
N MET A 125 9.20 -5.31 7.60
CA MET A 125 8.43 -6.53 7.31
C MET A 125 7.64 -7.00 8.54
N ALA A 126 8.28 -7.04 9.70
CA ALA A 126 7.62 -7.44 10.94
C ALA A 126 6.51 -6.45 11.35
N LYS A 127 6.77 -5.14 11.23
CA LYS A 127 5.80 -4.10 11.56
C LYS A 127 4.56 -4.15 10.67
N VAL A 128 4.72 -4.26 9.36
CA VAL A 128 3.56 -4.35 8.45
C VAL A 128 2.74 -5.60 8.70
N GLN A 129 3.38 -6.76 8.93
CA GLN A 129 2.69 -8.02 9.23
C GLN A 129 1.96 -8.02 10.57
N ALA A 130 2.42 -7.21 11.53
CA ALA A 130 1.80 -7.09 12.85
C ALA A 130 0.72 -6.01 12.93
N ASN A 131 0.58 -5.13 11.92
CA ASN A 131 -0.28 -3.94 11.99
C ASN A 131 -1.76 -4.28 12.19
N GLY A 132 -2.24 -5.34 11.52
CA GLY A 132 -3.66 -5.67 11.49
C GLY A 132 -4.44 -4.79 10.51
N ALA A 133 -5.74 -5.10 10.38
CA ALA A 133 -6.58 -4.54 9.34
C ALA A 133 -6.88 -3.06 9.60
N VAL A 134 -6.80 -2.25 8.55
CA VAL A 134 -6.85 -0.79 8.65
C VAL A 134 -8.21 -0.25 8.20
N PRO A 135 -8.87 0.59 9.00
CA PRO A 135 -10.09 1.27 8.59
C PRO A 135 -9.93 2.14 7.35
N LYS A 136 -11.01 2.31 6.58
CA LYS A 136 -11.04 3.21 5.42
C LYS A 136 -10.56 4.62 5.78
N ALA A 137 -9.81 5.24 4.87
CA ALA A 137 -9.16 6.55 5.01
C ALA A 137 -8.06 6.65 6.08
N MET A 138 -7.60 5.54 6.67
CA MET A 138 -6.50 5.52 7.65
C MET A 138 -5.14 5.10 7.03
N CYS A 139 -5.03 5.02 5.70
CA CYS A 139 -3.84 4.58 4.99
C CYS A 139 -2.60 5.43 5.35
N GLY A 140 -2.72 6.76 5.28
CA GLY A 140 -1.64 7.67 5.62
C GLY A 140 -1.17 7.53 7.06
N ALA A 141 -2.10 7.38 8.01
CA ALA A 141 -1.76 7.25 9.42
C ALA A 141 -0.91 5.99 9.67
N ASN A 142 -1.31 4.84 9.13
CA ASN A 142 -0.60 3.57 9.34
C ASN A 142 0.74 3.55 8.59
N VAL A 143 0.79 4.05 7.35
CA VAL A 143 2.05 4.15 6.60
C VAL A 143 3.04 5.07 7.32
N SER A 144 2.60 6.25 7.75
CA SER A 144 3.49 7.19 8.44
C SER A 144 3.97 6.68 9.79
N ASP A 145 3.12 5.98 10.54
CA ASP A 145 3.49 5.37 11.82
C ASP A 145 4.57 4.31 11.63
N ILE A 146 4.36 3.36 10.71
CA ILE A 146 5.35 2.33 10.40
C ILE A 146 6.66 2.95 9.93
N LEU A 147 6.62 3.94 9.03
CA LEU A 147 7.83 4.57 8.51
C LEU A 147 8.57 5.36 9.60
N ASN A 148 7.88 6.18 10.40
CA ASN A 148 8.51 6.98 11.45
C ASN A 148 9.28 6.13 12.48
N ASP A 149 8.78 4.92 12.74
CA ASP A 149 9.33 3.95 13.67
C ASP A 149 10.58 3.19 13.16
N LEU A 150 11.03 3.43 11.93
CA LEU A 150 12.19 2.75 11.36
C LEU A 150 13.48 3.55 11.57
N PRO A 151 14.61 2.89 11.89
CA PRO A 151 15.90 3.55 11.95
C PRO A 151 16.25 4.27 10.64
N GLY A 152 16.52 5.57 10.72
CA GLY A 152 16.81 6.44 9.57
C GLY A 152 15.59 7.09 8.90
N PHE A 153 14.38 6.86 9.41
CA PHE A 153 13.12 7.42 8.91
C PHE A 153 12.40 8.31 9.93
N GLU A 154 13.05 8.66 11.04
CA GLU A 154 12.46 9.39 12.17
C GLU A 154 11.95 10.80 11.78
N SER A 155 12.44 11.33 10.64
CA SER A 155 11.99 12.61 10.08
C SER A 155 10.65 12.54 9.33
N ILE A 156 10.12 11.34 9.07
CA ILE A 156 8.80 11.16 8.46
C ILE A 156 7.74 11.57 9.50
N PRO A 157 6.85 12.53 9.20
CA PRO A 157 5.84 12.95 10.17
C PRO A 157 4.73 11.90 10.29
N GLN A 158 4.29 11.62 11.51
CA GLN A 158 3.02 10.90 11.74
C GLN A 158 1.85 11.79 11.26
N THR A 159 1.11 11.32 10.26
CA THR A 159 0.13 12.14 9.53
C THR A 159 -0.89 11.28 8.80
N PHE A 160 -2.12 11.78 8.68
CA PHE A 160 -3.14 11.15 7.83
C PHE A 160 -2.95 11.43 6.34
N TYR A 161 -2.10 12.39 5.97
CA TYR A 161 -2.01 12.94 4.62
C TYR A 161 -0.89 12.28 3.78
N PRO A 162 -1.20 11.45 2.76
CA PRO A 162 -0.21 10.75 1.95
C PRO A 162 0.83 11.68 1.30
N ALA A 163 0.39 12.82 0.74
CA ALA A 163 1.29 13.78 0.11
C ALA A 163 2.31 14.40 1.08
N LYS A 164 2.01 14.47 2.39
CA LYS A 164 2.99 14.93 3.40
C LYS A 164 4.06 13.88 3.66
N ILE A 165 3.67 12.60 3.70
CA ILE A 165 4.58 11.46 3.85
C ILE A 165 5.54 11.44 2.67
N MET A 166 5.02 11.47 1.44
CA MET A 166 5.80 11.51 0.19
C MET A 166 6.85 12.62 0.18
N ARG A 167 6.45 13.86 0.52
CA ARG A 167 7.37 15.01 0.56
C ARG A 167 8.44 14.90 1.65
N ALA A 168 8.15 14.20 2.76
CA ALA A 168 9.14 13.96 3.80
C ALA A 168 10.09 12.83 3.39
N PHE A 169 9.54 11.77 2.80
CA PHE A 169 10.30 10.64 2.26
C PHE A 169 11.31 11.09 1.21
N GLU A 170 10.92 11.99 0.30
CA GLU A 170 11.81 12.55 -0.73
C GLU A 170 13.06 13.23 -0.16
N LYS A 171 13.03 13.69 1.10
CA LYS A 171 14.15 14.37 1.75
C LYS A 171 15.14 13.41 2.40
N LEU A 172 14.81 12.12 2.50
CA LEU A 172 15.75 11.11 2.96
C LEU A 172 16.90 10.97 1.95
N PRO A 173 18.11 10.66 2.41
CA PRO A 173 19.25 10.51 1.52
C PRO A 173 19.07 9.33 0.56
N ASN A 174 19.51 9.50 -0.69
CA ASN A 174 19.57 8.46 -1.72
C ASN A 174 18.21 7.88 -2.17
N VAL A 175 17.11 8.62 -1.98
CA VAL A 175 15.80 8.22 -2.51
C VAL A 175 15.76 8.32 -4.03
N GLN A 176 15.26 7.26 -4.65
CA GLN A 176 14.98 7.18 -6.09
C GLN A 176 13.50 7.45 -6.31
N THR A 177 13.17 8.54 -7.01
CA THR A 177 11.78 8.94 -7.26
C THR A 177 11.42 8.77 -8.74
N ARG A 178 10.29 8.13 -9.01
CA ARG A 178 9.66 8.04 -10.33
C ARG A 178 8.18 8.47 -10.22
N LYS A 179 7.68 9.15 -11.25
CA LYS A 179 6.26 9.47 -11.41
C LYS A 179 5.71 8.71 -12.60
N ILE A 180 4.52 8.14 -12.43
CA ILE A 180 3.88 7.24 -13.39
C ILE A 180 2.48 7.79 -13.64
N TYR A 181 2.24 8.19 -14.88
CA TYR A 181 0.98 8.77 -15.34
C TYR A 181 0.30 7.78 -16.28
N ASP A 182 -1.03 7.81 -16.28
CA ASP A 182 -1.88 7.01 -17.16
C ASP A 182 -3.09 7.86 -17.59
N ASP A 183 -3.69 7.55 -18.74
CA ASP A 183 -4.91 8.17 -19.26
C ASP A 183 -6.14 7.26 -19.16
N ASP A 184 -5.99 6.08 -18.57
CA ASP A 184 -7.09 5.17 -18.27
C ASP A 184 -8.15 5.79 -17.34
N SER A 185 -9.39 5.36 -17.53
CA SER A 185 -10.56 5.84 -16.77
C SER A 185 -10.51 5.43 -15.29
N ASP A 186 -11.03 6.29 -14.40
CA ASP A 186 -11.14 6.03 -12.96
C ASP A 186 -11.91 4.75 -12.59
N ASP A 187 -12.78 4.23 -13.47
CA ASP A 187 -13.47 2.95 -13.26
C ASP A 187 -12.52 1.76 -13.51
N ASN A 188 -11.94 1.25 -12.44
CA ASN A 188 -11.00 0.12 -12.45
C ASN A 188 -11.67 -1.25 -12.23
N THR A 189 -13.01 -1.34 -12.20
CA THR A 189 -13.71 -2.60 -11.95
C THR A 189 -13.45 -3.64 -13.05
N GLY A 190 -13.41 -3.21 -14.30
CA GLY A 190 -13.07 -4.07 -15.45
C GLY A 190 -11.59 -4.45 -15.50
N LEU A 191 -10.71 -3.61 -14.95
CA LEU A 191 -9.27 -3.83 -14.99
C LEU A 191 -8.84 -5.02 -14.14
N LEU A 192 -9.37 -5.15 -12.92
CA LEU A 192 -9.03 -6.27 -12.04
C LEU A 192 -9.32 -7.63 -12.70
N ALA A 193 -10.42 -7.74 -13.43
CA ALA A 193 -10.77 -8.94 -14.19
C ALA A 193 -9.83 -9.18 -15.38
N ALA A 194 -9.43 -8.11 -16.09
CA ALA A 194 -8.47 -8.19 -17.19
C ALA A 194 -7.09 -8.63 -16.71
N GLN A 195 -6.60 -8.07 -15.59
CA GLN A 195 -5.32 -8.42 -14.96
C GLN A 195 -5.30 -9.91 -14.54
N ALA A 196 -6.38 -10.41 -13.93
CA ALA A 196 -6.53 -11.81 -13.59
C ALA A 196 -6.42 -12.74 -14.82
N THR A 197 -6.96 -12.32 -15.95
CA THR A 197 -6.89 -13.06 -17.22
C THR A 197 -5.47 -13.02 -17.81
N ALA A 198 -4.83 -11.84 -17.80
CA ALA A 198 -3.48 -11.65 -18.34
C ALA A 198 -2.42 -12.45 -17.57
N ALA A 199 -2.49 -12.48 -16.23
CA ALA A 199 -1.56 -13.27 -15.43
C ALA A 199 -1.65 -14.78 -15.70
N ALA A 200 -2.87 -15.29 -15.96
CA ALA A 200 -3.06 -16.70 -16.31
C ALA A 200 -2.40 -17.07 -17.64
N ALA A 201 -2.35 -16.15 -18.60
CA ALA A 201 -1.68 -16.35 -19.88
C ALA A 201 -0.15 -16.34 -19.76
N VAL A 202 0.42 -15.52 -18.87
CA VAL A 202 1.88 -15.49 -18.62
C VAL A 202 2.35 -16.74 -17.86
N ALA A 203 1.56 -17.26 -16.93
CA ALA A 203 1.91 -18.48 -16.18
C ALA A 203 1.80 -19.78 -17.00
N ALA A 204 1.13 -19.74 -18.17
CA ALA A 204 0.93 -20.89 -19.05
C ALA A 204 2.02 -21.01 -20.15
N ASN A 205 2.92 -20.04 -20.26
CA ASN A 205 4.06 -20.03 -21.19
C ASN A 205 5.38 -20.24 -20.43
#